data_AF-A0A933WSC4-F1
#
_entry.id   AF-A0A933WSC4-F1
#
_cell.length_a   1.000
_cell.length_b   1.000
_cell.length_c   1.000
_cell.angle_alpha   90.00
_cell.angle_beta   90.00
_cell.angle_gamma   90.00
#
_symmetry.space_group_name_H-M   'P 1'
#
loop_
_entity.id
_entity.type
_entity.pdbx_description
1 polymer ?
#
loop_
_entity_poly.entity_id
_entity_poly.type
_entity_poly.pdbx_seq_one_letter_code
_entity_poly.pdbx_strand_id
1 'polypeptide(L)'
;MTRIEQAREGIITDEMKAVAQAEGVSAEKLASDIAEGVTVITRNNLHDIKPLGIGKGLTTKINANIGTSKDKVFYDDEMRKL
;
A
#
# COMPACT_ATOMS: atom_id res chain seq x y z
N MET A 1 -5.88 -12.06 -9.31
CA MET A 1 -4.52 -12.40 -8.85
C MET A 1 -4.07 -11.34 -7.87
N THR A 2 -3.51 -11.74 -6.75
CA THR A 2 -2.97 -10.85 -5.71
C THR A 2 -1.49 -10.55 -5.97
N ARG A 3 -0.95 -9.52 -5.31
CA ARG A 3 0.45 -9.10 -5.52
C ARG A 3 1.43 -10.16 -5.02
N ILE A 4 1.04 -10.89 -3.97
CA ILE A 4 1.85 -11.99 -3.43
C ILE A 4 1.87 -13.20 -4.37
N GLU A 5 0.78 -13.52 -5.05
CA GLU A 5 0.74 -14.56 -6.09
C GLU A 5 1.67 -14.18 -7.24
N GLN A 6 1.55 -12.96 -7.76
CA GLN A 6 2.40 -12.46 -8.85
C GLN A 6 3.88 -12.47 -8.48
N ALA A 7 4.22 -12.01 -7.26
CA ALA A 7 5.59 -12.02 -6.76
C ALA A 7 6.17 -13.44 -6.66
N ARG A 8 5.37 -14.41 -6.18
CA ARG A 8 5.78 -15.82 -6.09
C ARG A 8 5.94 -16.49 -7.45
N GLU A 9 5.22 -16.01 -8.46
CA GLU A 9 5.40 -16.41 -9.87
C GLU A 9 6.58 -15.70 -10.55
N GLY A 10 7.31 -14.82 -9.84
CA GLY A 10 8.43 -14.05 -10.38
C GLY A 10 8.01 -12.88 -11.26
N ILE A 11 6.73 -12.48 -11.22
CA ILE A 11 6.18 -11.39 -12.02
C ILE A 11 6.38 -10.07 -11.29
N ILE A 12 7.22 -9.19 -11.85
CA ILE A 12 7.41 -7.82 -11.36
C ILE A 12 6.40 -6.90 -12.03
N THR A 13 5.38 -6.48 -11.28
CA THR A 13 4.30 -5.61 -11.78
C THR A 13 4.72 -4.15 -11.82
N ASP A 14 3.99 -3.33 -12.59
CA ASP A 14 4.23 -1.87 -12.62
C ASP A 14 3.93 -1.20 -11.28
N GLU A 15 3.04 -1.77 -10.46
CA GLU A 15 2.81 -1.31 -9.09
C GLU A 15 4.06 -1.53 -8.22
N MET A 16 4.72 -2.69 -8.35
CA MET A 16 5.97 -2.96 -7.64
C MET A 16 7.07 -2.00 -8.10
N LYS A 17 7.18 -1.72 -9.40
CA LYS A 17 8.15 -0.74 -9.91
C LYS A 17 7.88 0.67 -9.38
N ALA A 18 6.62 1.10 -9.36
CA ALA A 18 6.24 2.43 -8.86
C ALA A 18 6.55 2.60 -7.37
N VAL A 19 6.23 1.58 -6.55
CA VAL A 19 6.54 1.60 -5.10
C VAL A 19 8.05 1.54 -4.89
N ALA A 20 8.76 0.68 -5.61
CA ALA A 20 10.21 0.57 -5.50
C ALA A 20 10.91 1.90 -5.82
N GLN A 21 10.47 2.58 -6.89
CA GLN A 21 10.96 3.90 -7.26
C GLN A 21 10.69 4.94 -6.16
N ALA A 22 9.47 4.95 -5.59
CA ALA A 22 9.09 5.91 -4.55
C ALA A 22 9.88 5.71 -3.24
N GLU A 23 10.22 4.45 -2.91
CA GLU A 23 10.95 4.09 -1.69
C GLU A 23 12.48 4.05 -1.87
N GLY A 24 12.97 4.22 -3.10
CA GLY A 24 14.40 4.16 -3.40
C GLY A 24 15.01 2.76 -3.26
N VAL A 25 14.23 1.72 -3.54
CA VAL A 25 14.66 0.31 -3.50
C VAL A 25 14.56 -0.33 -4.89
N SER A 26 15.22 -1.48 -5.11
CA SER A 26 15.07 -2.25 -6.35
C SER A 26 13.71 -2.97 -6.41
N ALA A 27 13.11 -3.06 -7.59
CA ALA A 27 11.83 -3.75 -7.78
C ALA A 27 11.93 -5.25 -7.50
N GLU A 28 13.09 -5.86 -7.76
CA GLU A 28 13.39 -7.27 -7.51
C GLU A 28 13.39 -7.58 -6.01
N LYS A 29 14.07 -6.74 -5.21
CA LYS A 29 14.04 -6.85 -3.74
C LYS A 29 12.61 -6.70 -3.20
N LEU A 30 11.89 -5.68 -3.67
CA LEU A 30 10.51 -5.46 -3.24
C LEU A 30 9.62 -6.66 -3.60
N ALA A 31 9.77 -7.24 -4.78
CA ALA A 31 9.05 -8.44 -5.19
C ALA A 31 9.42 -9.65 -4.32
N SER A 32 10.70 -9.85 -3.98
CA SER A 32 11.14 -10.91 -3.04
C SER A 32 10.48 -10.75 -1.68
N ASP A 33 10.53 -9.54 -1.11
CA ASP A 33 9.93 -9.22 0.19
C ASP A 33 8.40 -9.46 0.18
N ILE A 34 7.73 -9.17 -0.95
CA ILE A 34 6.30 -9.45 -1.13
C ILE A 34 6.04 -10.96 -1.23
N ALA A 35 6.86 -11.71 -1.98
CA ALA A 35 6.72 -13.16 -2.11
C ALA A 35 6.91 -13.89 -0.77
N GLU A 36 7.84 -13.40 0.05
CA GLU A 36 8.13 -13.84 1.42
C GLU A 36 7.06 -13.41 2.43
N GLY A 37 6.20 -12.44 2.08
CA GLY A 37 5.12 -11.95 2.94
C GLY A 37 5.58 -10.96 4.02
N VAL A 38 6.77 -10.36 3.89
CA VAL A 38 7.29 -9.36 4.84
C VAL A 38 7.01 -7.92 4.39
N THR A 39 6.56 -7.74 3.15
CA THR A 39 6.14 -6.46 2.57
C THR A 39 4.83 -6.62 1.79
N VAL A 40 3.98 -5.61 1.81
CA VAL A 40 2.69 -5.57 1.10
C VAL A 40 2.54 -4.25 0.34
N ILE A 41 1.90 -4.31 -0.82
CA ILE A 41 1.42 -3.12 -1.55
C ILE A 41 -0.08 -2.94 -1.29
N THR A 42 -0.46 -1.81 -0.71
CA THR A 42 -1.86 -1.50 -0.40
C THR A 42 -2.52 -0.76 -1.55
N ARG A 43 -3.11 -1.51 -2.49
CA ARG A 43 -3.95 -0.95 -3.56
C ARG A 43 -5.05 -1.93 -3.94
N ASN A 44 -6.28 -1.63 -3.54
CA ASN A 44 -7.44 -2.39 -4.02
C ASN A 44 -7.71 -1.99 -5.49
N ASN A 45 -8.05 -2.95 -6.35
CA ASN A 45 -8.35 -2.72 -7.77
C ASN A 45 -9.60 -1.85 -8.01
N LEU A 46 -10.47 -1.71 -7.01
CA LEU A 46 -11.64 -0.81 -7.05
C LEU A 46 -11.29 0.66 -6.75
N HIS A 47 -10.07 0.95 -6.30
CA HIS A 47 -9.66 2.29 -5.90
C HIS A 47 -8.56 2.83 -6.82
N ASP A 48 -8.78 4.04 -7.35
CA ASP A 48 -7.77 4.75 -8.12
C ASP A 48 -6.89 5.61 -7.21
N ILE A 49 -5.91 4.95 -6.59
CA ILE A 49 -4.92 5.58 -5.71
C ILE A 49 -3.51 5.16 -6.12
N LYS A 50 -2.53 5.98 -5.76
CA LYS A 50 -1.12 5.62 -5.91
C LYS A 50 -0.81 4.40 -5.03
N PRO A 51 -0.10 3.39 -5.55
CA PRO A 51 0.29 2.24 -4.74
C PRO A 51 1.28 2.67 -3.66
N LEU A 52 1.15 2.09 -2.48
CA LEU A 52 2.01 2.33 -1.32
C LEU A 52 2.52 0.99 -0.79
N GLY A 53 3.82 0.90 -0.50
CA GLY A 53 4.43 -0.24 0.16
C GLY A 53 4.46 -0.10 1.69
N ILE A 54 4.15 -1.16 2.41
CA ILE A 54 4.31 -1.28 3.87
C ILE A 54 5.13 -2.54 4.13
N GLY A 55 6.29 -2.40 4.76
CA GLY A 55 7.17 -3.52 5.03
C GLY A 55 8.56 -3.10 5.50
N LYS A 56 9.38 -4.09 5.82
CA LYS A 56 10.75 -3.86 6.31
C LYS A 56 11.63 -3.25 5.21
N GLY A 57 12.43 -2.26 5.56
CA GLY A 57 13.35 -1.61 4.60
C GLY A 57 12.71 -0.56 3.70
N LEU A 58 11.41 -0.30 3.87
CA LEU A 58 10.72 0.87 3.33
C LEU A 58 10.66 1.97 4.40
N THR A 59 10.27 3.17 4.00
CA THR A 59 10.01 4.27 4.94
C THR A 59 8.86 3.93 5.89
N THR A 60 8.95 4.38 7.14
CA THR A 60 7.90 4.16 8.14
C THR A 60 6.60 4.84 7.71
N LYS A 61 5.50 4.10 7.74
CA LYS A 61 4.16 4.61 7.41
C LYS A 61 3.38 4.89 8.68
N ILE A 62 2.53 5.91 8.63
CA ILE A 62 1.58 6.26 9.70
C ILE A 62 0.15 6.05 9.19
N ASN A 63 -0.76 5.71 10.09
CA ASN A 63 -2.18 5.57 9.80
C ASN A 63 -2.98 6.55 10.68
N ALA A 64 -3.99 7.18 10.09
CA ALA A 64 -4.93 8.04 10.79
C ALA A 64 -6.33 7.43 10.71
N ASN A 65 -6.97 7.23 11.86
CA ASN A 65 -8.35 6.74 11.93
C ASN A 65 -9.32 7.93 11.91
N ILE A 66 -10.25 7.92 10.96
CA ILE A 66 -11.34 8.88 10.82
C ILE A 66 -12.68 8.14 10.74
N GLY A 67 -13.77 8.82 11.08
CA GLY A 67 -15.11 8.23 11.11
C GLY A 67 -16.04 8.95 12.07
N THR A 68 -17.33 8.93 11.74
CA THR A 68 -18.39 9.48 12.59
C THR A 68 -18.67 8.58 13.80
N SER A 69 -19.14 9.17 14.89
CA SER A 69 -19.69 8.46 16.05
C SER A 69 -21.18 8.80 16.23
N LYS A 70 -21.86 8.13 17.16
CA LYS A 70 -23.27 8.46 17.49
C LYS A 70 -23.45 9.91 17.92
N ASP A 71 -22.44 10.47 18.59
CA ASP A 71 -22.46 11.84 19.11
C ASP A 71 -21.93 12.86 18.09
N LYS A 72 -21.21 12.41 17.05
CA LYS A 72 -20.66 13.27 16.00
C LYS A 72 -20.83 12.64 14.62
N VAL A 73 -21.93 13.01 13.96
CA VAL A 73 -22.43 12.39 12.71
C VAL A 73 -22.19 13.23 11.44
N PHE A 74 -21.57 14.40 11.57
CA PHE A 74 -21.42 15.32 10.44
C PHE A 74 -20.36 14.83 9.46
N TYR A 75 -20.81 14.49 8.25
CA TYR A 75 -19.95 14.00 7.17
C TYR A 75 -18.86 15.02 6.78
N ASP A 76 -19.23 16.31 6.68
CA ASP A 76 -18.31 17.37 6.29
C ASP A 76 -17.14 17.52 7.28
N ASP A 77 -17.38 17.25 8.57
CA ASP A 77 -16.33 17.28 9.59
C ASP A 77 -15.33 16.13 9.40
N GLU A 78 -15.79 14.95 8.99
CA GLU A 78 -14.90 13.83 8.67
C GLU A 78 -14.12 14.08 7.38
N MET A 79 -14.76 14.68 6.37
CA MET A 79 -14.10 15.03 5.11
C MET A 79 -12.96 16.05 5.28
N ARG A 80 -13.06 16.96 6.25
CA ARG A 80 -11.99 17.93 6.57
C ARG A 80 -10.74 17.30 7.21
N LYS A 81 -10.82 16.04 7.70
CA LYS A 81 -9.67 15.34 8.31
C LYS A 81 -8.80 14.62 7.29
N LEU A 82 -9.27 14.49 6.04
CA LEU A 82 -8.56 13.93 4.89
C LEU A 82 -7.69 15.00 4.23
#